data_AF-A0A5L9JMM0-F1
#
_entry.id   AF-A0A5L9JMM0-F1
#
_cell.length_a   1.000
_cell.length_b   1.000
_cell.length_c   1.000
_cell.angle_alpha   90.00
_cell.angle_beta   90.00
_cell.angle_gamma   90.00
#
_symmetry.space_group_name_H-M   'P 1'
#
loop_
_entity.id
_entity.type
_entity.pdbx_description
1 polymer ?
#
loop_
_entity_poly.entity_id
_entity_poly.type
_entity_poly.pdbx_seq_one_letter_code
_entity_poly.pdbx_strand_id
1 'polypeptide(L)' 'MGVSKRKIYNIAKKHIYGLPERGDLKAHNSDREDFLDIAVWSLEDALIATYEQGRKDGQNESKN' A
#
# COMPACT_ATOMS: atom_id res chain seq x y z
N MET A 1 3.46 -16.47 -2.90
CA MET A 1 3.11 -15.76 -1.65
C MET A 1 3.20 -14.27 -1.89
N GLY A 2 2.34 -13.48 -1.25
CA GLY A 2 2.26 -12.03 -1.47
C GLY A 2 2.15 -11.29 -0.14
N VAL A 3 2.53 -10.02 -0.16
CA VAL A 3 2.41 -9.13 1.00
C VAL A 3 0.97 -9.15 1.49
N SER A 4 0.76 -9.34 2.80
CA SER A 4 -0.60 -9.41 3.34
C SER A 4 -1.35 -8.09 3.12
N LYS A 5 -2.67 -8.15 2.91
CA LYS A 5 -3.50 -6.95 2.68
C LYS A 5 -3.33 -5.90 3.79
N ARG A 6 -3.13 -6.33 5.04
CA ARG A 6 -2.86 -5.44 6.17
C ARG A 6 -1.52 -4.71 6.03
N LYS A 7 -0.46 -5.40 5.60
CA LYS A 7 0.84 -4.77 5.34
C LYS A 7 0.75 -3.79 4.17
N ILE A 8 0.07 -4.17 3.07
CA ILE A 8 -0.16 -3.28 1.93
C ILE A 8 -0.88 -2.00 2.38
N TYR A 9 -1.97 -2.13 3.14
CA TYR A 9 -2.70 -0.97 3.68
C TYR A 9 -1.79 -0.08 4.54
N ASN A 10 -0.99 -0.67 5.44
CA ASN A 10 -0.10 0.12 6.30
C ASN A 10 0.98 0.88 5.50
N ILE A 11 1.51 0.27 4.44
CA ILE A 11 2.48 0.92 3.55
C ILE A 11 1.78 2.06 2.80
N ALA A 12 0.65 1.78 2.16
CA ALA A 12 -0.12 2.78 1.43
C ALA A 12 -0.51 3.97 2.34
N LYS A 13 -0.97 3.70 3.56
CA LYS A 13 -1.35 4.73 4.55
C LYS A 13 -0.20 5.66 4.91
N LYS A 14 1.04 5.15 4.87
CA LYS A 14 2.24 5.94 5.17
C LYS A 14 2.60 6.92 4.04
N HIS A 15 2.32 6.56 2.80
CA HIS A 15 2.78 7.30 1.62
C HIS A 15 1.66 8.08 0.90
N ILE A 16 0.40 7.68 1.04
CA ILE A 16 -0.77 8.29 0.41
C ILE A 16 -1.54 9.11 1.45
N TYR A 17 -1.40 10.43 1.41
CA TYR A 17 -1.90 11.34 2.46
C TYR A 17 -3.42 11.33 2.67
N GLY A 18 -4.23 11.14 1.62
CA GLY A 18 -5.70 11.06 1.74
C GLY A 18 -6.22 9.70 2.23
N LEU A 19 -5.36 8.68 2.26
CA LEU A 19 -5.78 7.31 2.58
C LEU A 19 -6.15 7.08 4.06
N PRO A 20 -5.49 7.70 5.07
CA PRO A 20 -5.91 7.63 6.45
C PRO A 20 -7.37 8.05 6.68
N GLU A 21 -7.83 9.11 6.01
CA GLU A 21 -9.20 9.62 6.11
C GLU A 21 -10.20 8.68 5.43
N ARG A 22 -9.81 8.10 4.29
CA ARG A 22 -10.61 7.09 3.56
C ARG A 22 -10.77 5.78 4.33
N GLY A 23 -9.72 5.31 5.00
CA GLY A 23 -9.77 4.19 5.95
C GLY A 23 -9.50 2.79 5.37
N ASP A 24 -9.65 2.54 4.06
CA ASP A 24 -9.32 1.25 3.44
C ASP A 24 -8.88 1.36 1.96
N LEU A 25 -8.65 0.22 1.30
CA LEU A 25 -8.27 0.10 -0.12
C LEU A 25 -9.34 -0.60 -0.99
N LYS A 26 -10.60 -0.62 -0.55
CA LYS A 26 -11.72 -1.25 -1.28
C LYS A 26 -12.45 -0.22 -2.11
N ALA A 27 -12.99 -0.58 -3.28
CA ALA A 27 -13.83 0.35 -4.04
C ALA A 27 -15.07 0.78 -3.24
N HIS A 28 -15.37 2.08 -3.23
CA HIS A 28 -16.58 2.65 -2.64
C HIS A 28 -17.62 3.01 -3.72
N ASN A 29 -17.26 2.91 -5.00
CA ASN A 29 -18.04 3.31 -6.17
C ASN A 29 -18.42 4.79 -6.12
N SER A 30 -17.45 5.62 -5.76
CA SER A 30 -17.59 7.07 -5.64
C SER A 30 -16.33 7.72 -6.20
N ASP A 31 -16.46 8.52 -7.24
CA ASP A 31 -15.30 9.15 -7.89
C ASP A 31 -14.46 9.93 -6.87
N ARG A 32 -15.12 10.65 -5.96
CA ARG A 32 -14.47 11.42 -4.91
C ARG A 32 -13.70 10.56 -3.91
N GLU A 33 -14.20 9.37 -3.58
CA GLU A 33 -13.57 8.51 -2.57
C GLU A 33 -12.57 7.53 -3.20
N ASP A 34 -12.74 7.15 -4.46
CA ASP A 34 -11.92 6.15 -5.15
C ASP A 34 -10.73 6.76 -5.92
N PHE A 35 -10.80 8.04 -6.30
CA PHE A 35 -9.74 8.74 -7.01
C PHE A 35 -9.11 9.81 -6.11
N LEU A 36 -8.26 9.36 -5.18
CA LEU A 36 -7.48 10.27 -4.36
C LEU A 36 -6.46 11.03 -5.22
N ASP A 37 -6.25 12.32 -4.93
CA ASP A 37 -5.12 13.07 -5.47
C ASP A 37 -3.83 12.59 -4.82
N ILE A 38 -2.93 12.04 -5.63
CA ILE A 38 -1.67 11.45 -5.17
C ILE A 38 -0.53 12.04 -5.99
N ALA A 39 0.49 12.57 -5.29
CA ALA A 39 1.70 12.99 -5.96
C ALA A 39 2.43 11.77 -6.56
N VAL A 40 2.95 11.91 -7.78
CA VAL A 40 3.60 10.80 -8.50
C VAL A 40 4.75 10.16 -7.71
N TRP A 41 5.51 10.96 -6.94
CA TRP A 41 6.60 10.46 -6.08
C TRP A 41 6.07 9.68 -4.87
N SER A 42 4.92 10.07 -4.30
CA SER A 42 4.29 9.31 -3.21
C SER A 42 3.82 7.93 -3.67
N LEU A 43 3.33 7.83 -4.91
CA LEU A 43 2.98 6.56 -5.53
C LEU A 43 4.23 5.69 -5.74
N GLU A 44 5.31 6.27 -6.27
CA GLU A 44 6.59 5.59 -6.44
C GLU A 44 7.12 5.01 -5.13
N ASP A 45 7.16 5.81 -4.06
CA ASP A 45 7.62 5.36 -2.73
C ASP A 45 6.77 4.19 -2.20
N ALA A 46 5.45 4.26 -2.36
CA ALA A 46 4.55 3.20 -1.91
C ALA A 46 4.81 1.87 -2.64
N LEU A 47 5.09 1.93 -3.95
CA LEU A 47 5.40 0.77 -4.79
C LEU A 47 6.75 0.15 -4.39
N ILE A 48 7.79 0.97 -4.23
CA ILE A 48 9.12 0.53 -3.79
C ILE A 48 9.03 -0.15 -2.42
N ALA A 49 8.38 0.50 -1.45
CA ALA A 49 8.21 -0.04 -0.10
C ALA A 49 7.46 -1.39 -0.10
N THR A 50 6.43 -1.52 -0.94
CA THR A 50 5.67 -2.77 -1.08
C THR A 50 6.52 -3.89 -1.70
N TYR A 51 7.31 -3.58 -2.73
CA TYR A 51 8.25 -4.53 -3.34
C TYR A 51 9.28 -5.03 -2.33
N GLU A 52 9.93 -4.12 -1.61
CA GLU A 52 10.91 -4.48 -0.58
C GLU A 52 10.31 -5.34 0.52
N GLN A 53 9.08 -5.03 0.96
CA GLN A 53 8.38 -5.83 1.96
C GLN A 53 8.14 -7.25 1.45
N GLY A 54 7.70 -7.41 0.21
CA GLY A 54 7.49 -8.73 -0.40
C GLY A 54 8.80 -9.53 -0.49
N ARG A 55 9.90 -8.87 -0.86
CA ARG A 55 11.23 -9.50 -0.92
C ARG A 55 11.71 -9.96 0.45
N LYS A 56 11.50 -9.15 1.51
CA LYS A 56 11.82 -9.51 2.90
C LYS A 56 10.96 -10.68 3.40
N ASP A 57 9.67 -10.66 3.10
CA ASP A 57 8.73 -11.72 3.49
C ASP A 57 9.17 -13.07 2.90
N GLY A 58 9.47 -13.13 1.60
CA GLY A 58 9.95 -14.36 0.96
C GLY A 58 11.33 -14.84 1.44
N GLN A 59 12.23 -13.93 1.83
CA GLN A 59 13.52 -14.31 2.42
C GLN A 59 13.36 -14.90 3.83
N ASN A 60 12.46 -14.36 4.64
CA ASN A 60 12.23 -14.85 5.99
C ASN A 60 11.58 -16.24 6.00
N GLU A 61 10.75 -16.56 5.02
CA GLU A 61 10.18 -17.90 4.84
C GLU A 61 11.23 -18.94 4.48
N SER A 62 12.23 -18.59 3.66
CA SER A 62 13.34 -19.52 3.32
C SER A 62 14.26 -19.88 4.48
N LYS A 63 14.16 -19.15 5.60
CA LYS A 63 15.00 -19.31 6.80
C LYS A 63 14.30 -20.03 7.96
N ASN A 64 12.99 -20.29 7.83
CA ASN A 64 12.17 -21.06 8.77
C ASN A 64 11.86 -22.44 8.20
#